data_AF-A0AAC9UHJ0-F1
#
_entry.id   AF-A0AAC9UHJ0-F1
#
_cell.length_a   1.000
_cell.length_b   1.000
_cell.length_c   1.000
_cell.angle_alpha   90.00
_cell.angle_beta   90.00
_cell.angle_gamma   90.00
#
_symmetry.space_group_name_H-M   'P 1'
#
loop_
_entity.id
_entity.type
_entity.pdbx_description
1 polymer ?
#
loop_
_entity_poly.entity_id
_entity_poly.type
_entity_poly.pdbx_seq_one_letter_code
_entity_poly.pdbx_strand_id
1 'polypeptide(L)'
;MEKSYLQCVPWLNHRDRLKEPITRIGNIANDPHLYSEINKACSNERAFLFLAPDGFVVLWPRHIDKNTFIEVTIASCHGGNAVQRYLRHIIRLARCGNASFIEFATARRGFNKIAPLHGWVRSGERDNLTIWRHFLEVDHG
;
A
#
# COMPACT_ATOMS: atom_id res chain seq x y z
N MET A 1 6.26 20.27 -13.21
CA MET A 1 5.91 19.85 -11.84
C MET A 1 4.89 18.72 -11.95
N GLU A 2 5.29 17.49 -11.69
CA GLU A 2 4.42 16.32 -11.88
C GLU A 2 3.25 16.37 -10.89
N LYS A 3 2.00 16.24 -11.35
CA LYS A 3 0.81 16.26 -10.48
C LYS A 3 0.87 15.06 -9.54
N SER A 4 0.87 15.33 -8.23
CA SER A 4 0.68 14.29 -7.23
C SER A 4 -0.73 13.71 -7.36
N TYR A 5 -0.83 12.44 -7.75
CA TYR A 5 -2.13 11.74 -7.84
C TYR A 5 -2.67 11.31 -6.47
N LEU A 6 -1.80 11.21 -5.47
CA LEU A 6 -2.16 10.82 -4.12
C LEU A 6 -2.16 12.04 -3.20
N GLN A 7 -3.25 12.23 -2.46
CA GLN A 7 -3.40 13.25 -1.45
C GLN A 7 -3.59 12.59 -0.09
N CYS A 8 -2.70 12.88 0.86
CA CYS A 8 -2.89 12.46 2.25
C CYS A 8 -4.08 13.21 2.84
N VAL A 9 -5.02 12.49 3.43
CA VAL A 9 -6.25 13.07 3.98
C VAL A 9 -6.57 12.50 5.37
N PRO A 10 -7.29 13.24 6.22
CA PRO A 10 -7.71 12.73 7.52
C PRO A 10 -8.63 11.51 7.39
N TRP A 11 -8.26 10.40 8.05
CA TRP A 11 -9.05 9.16 8.03
C TRP A 11 -10.47 9.35 8.56
N LEU A 12 -10.64 10.12 9.63
CA LEU A 12 -11.94 10.33 10.29
C LEU A 12 -13.01 10.88 9.34
N ASN A 13 -12.61 11.70 8.35
CA ASN A 13 -13.52 12.30 7.37
C ASN A 13 -13.98 11.32 6.29
N HIS A 14 -13.38 10.11 6.23
CA HIS A 14 -13.55 9.18 5.12
C HIS A 14 -13.84 7.74 5.53
N ARG A 15 -13.65 7.38 6.81
CA ARG A 15 -13.79 6.00 7.29
C ARG A 15 -15.15 5.36 6.95
N ASP A 16 -16.24 6.13 7.07
CA ASP A 16 -17.60 5.59 6.89
C ASP A 16 -17.86 5.21 5.43
N ARG A 17 -17.46 6.06 4.49
CA ARG A 17 -17.60 5.77 3.05
C ARG A 17 -16.61 4.70 2.54
N LEU A 18 -15.48 4.54 3.21
CA LEU A 18 -14.46 3.55 2.83
C LEU A 18 -14.67 2.18 3.48
N LYS A 19 -15.56 2.09 4.48
CA LYS A 19 -15.85 0.84 5.18
C LYS A 19 -16.26 -0.28 4.23
N GLU A 20 -17.28 -0.07 3.42
CA GLU A 20 -17.79 -1.11 2.52
C GLU A 20 -16.74 -1.55 1.48
N PRO A 21 -16.05 -0.64 0.75
CA PRO A 21 -15.00 -1.03 -0.19
C PRO A 21 -13.85 -1.81 0.47
N ILE A 22 -13.39 -1.41 1.65
CA ILE A 22 -12.31 -2.08 2.36
C ILE A 22 -12.78 -3.45 2.85
N THR A 23 -13.97 -3.57 3.43
CA THR A 23 -14.55 -4.86 3.86
C THR A 23 -14.70 -5.82 2.69
N ARG A 24 -15.15 -5.35 1.53
CA ARG A 24 -15.27 -6.18 0.32
C ARG A 24 -13.91 -6.71 -0.13
N ILE A 25 -12.89 -5.86 -0.16
CA ILE A 25 -11.53 -6.27 -0.53
C ILE A 25 -10.97 -7.26 0.49
N GLY A 26 -11.17 -7.01 1.79
CA GLY A 26 -10.77 -7.92 2.87
C GLY A 26 -11.38 -9.30 2.70
N ASN A 27 -12.69 -9.38 2.46
CA ASN A 27 -13.37 -10.67 2.22
C ASN A 27 -12.80 -11.41 0.99
N ILE A 28 -12.51 -10.71 -0.11
CA ILE A 28 -11.88 -11.31 -1.31
C ILE A 28 -10.47 -11.82 -0.98
N ALA A 29 -9.74 -11.13 -0.10
CA ALA A 29 -8.41 -11.50 0.35
C ALA A 29 -8.41 -12.51 1.51
N ASN A 30 -9.57 -13.00 1.95
CA ASN A 30 -9.76 -13.85 3.13
C ASN A 30 -9.24 -13.21 4.44
N ASP A 31 -9.34 -11.88 4.54
CA ASP A 31 -9.04 -11.08 5.72
C ASP A 31 -10.30 -10.30 6.15
N PRO A 32 -11.19 -10.91 6.95
CA PRO A 32 -12.41 -10.25 7.43
C PRO A 32 -12.13 -9.13 8.43
N HIS A 33 -10.91 -9.04 8.98
CA HIS A 33 -10.54 -8.07 10.00
C HIS A 33 -9.87 -6.81 9.43
N LEU A 34 -9.50 -6.82 8.14
CA LEU A 34 -8.80 -5.74 7.43
C LEU A 34 -9.33 -4.34 7.74
N TYR A 35 -10.65 -4.12 7.63
CA TYR A 35 -11.23 -2.80 7.93
C TYR A 35 -11.01 -2.39 9.39
N SER A 36 -11.22 -3.32 10.33
CA SER A 36 -11.08 -3.03 11.75
C SER A 36 -9.64 -2.67 12.12
N GLU A 37 -8.66 -3.35 11.50
CA GLU A 37 -7.25 -3.08 11.69
C GLU A 37 -6.83 -1.74 11.07
N ILE A 38 -7.23 -1.47 9.83
CA ILE A 38 -7.00 -0.17 9.17
C ILE A 38 -7.64 0.95 9.97
N ASN A 39 -8.89 0.80 10.39
CA ASN A 39 -9.59 1.81 11.17
C ASN A 39 -8.86 2.10 12.49
N LYS A 40 -8.40 1.06 13.20
CA LYS A 40 -7.61 1.23 14.43
C LYS A 40 -6.25 1.86 14.15
N ALA A 41 -5.55 1.46 13.10
CA ALA A 41 -4.24 2.01 12.75
C ALA A 41 -4.32 3.48 12.36
N CYS A 42 -5.24 3.83 11.45
CA CYS A 42 -5.43 5.20 10.98
C CYS A 42 -5.96 6.13 12.08
N SER A 43 -6.86 5.66 12.94
CA SER A 43 -7.38 6.48 14.05
C SER A 43 -6.34 6.76 15.14
N ASN A 44 -5.27 5.96 15.19
CA ASN A 44 -4.12 6.16 16.09
C ASN A 44 -2.89 6.71 15.34
N GLU A 45 -3.07 7.26 14.13
CA GLU A 45 -2.01 7.86 13.31
C GLU A 45 -0.82 6.92 13.02
N ARG A 46 -1.05 5.61 13.05
CA ARG A 46 -0.05 4.59 12.70
C ARG A 46 -0.08 4.24 11.21
N ALA A 47 -1.18 4.52 10.53
CA ALA A 47 -1.35 4.33 9.10
C ALA A 47 -2.04 5.57 8.50
N PHE A 48 -1.83 5.79 7.21
CA PHE A 48 -2.22 7.03 6.55
C PHE A 48 -3.01 6.74 5.27
N LEU A 49 -4.16 7.42 5.13
CA LEU A 49 -5.02 7.33 3.96
C LEU A 49 -4.57 8.33 2.89
N PHE A 50 -4.40 7.83 1.68
CA PHE A 50 -4.16 8.61 0.49
C PHE A 50 -5.30 8.42 -0.52
N LEU A 51 -5.86 9.51 -1.02
CA LEU A 51 -6.88 9.48 -2.06
C LEU A 51 -6.31 9.84 -3.43
N ALA A 52 -6.84 9.20 -4.46
CA ALA A 52 -6.70 9.59 -5.85
C ALA A 52 -8.10 9.82 -6.46
N PRO A 53 -8.21 10.53 -7.60
CA PRO A 53 -9.50 10.71 -8.28
C PRO A 53 -10.24 9.41 -8.60
N ASP A 54 -9.52 8.30 -8.72
CA ASP A 54 -10.04 7.00 -9.16
C ASP A 54 -9.84 5.87 -8.13
N GLY A 55 -9.44 6.20 -6.90
CA GLY A 55 -9.03 5.19 -5.94
C GLY A 55 -8.51 5.71 -4.61
N PHE A 56 -7.97 4.80 -3.83
CA PHE A 56 -7.33 5.11 -2.55
C PHE A 56 -6.26 4.08 -2.22
N VAL A 57 -5.33 4.50 -1.36
CA VAL A 57 -4.26 3.66 -0.82
C VAL A 57 -4.14 3.93 0.68
N VAL A 58 -3.95 2.89 1.48
CA VAL A 58 -3.50 3.04 2.87
C VAL A 58 -2.05 2.61 2.96
N LEU A 59 -1.21 3.50 3.46
CA LEU A 59 0.21 3.24 3.71
C LEU A 59 0.43 3.14 5.21
N TRP A 60 1.06 2.05 5.63
CA TRP A 60 1.40 1.80 7.02
C TRP A 60 2.92 1.71 7.16
N PRO A 61 3.59 2.69 7.80
CA PRO A 61 4.98 2.55 8.21
C PRO A 61 5.15 1.40 9.20
N ARG A 62 6.03 0.47 8.89
CA ARG A 62 6.33 -0.72 9.68
C ARG A 62 7.81 -0.75 10.03
N HIS A 63 8.11 -1.49 11.09
CA HIS A 63 9.47 -1.73 11.54
C HIS A 63 9.61 -3.21 11.89
N ILE A 64 10.60 -3.88 11.29
CA ILE A 64 10.99 -5.24 11.62
C ILE A 64 12.51 -5.25 11.81
N ASP A 65 12.97 -5.67 12.98
CA ASP A 65 14.36 -5.69 13.40
C ASP A 65 15.06 -4.33 13.24
N LYS A 66 15.82 -4.14 12.16
CA LYS A 66 16.55 -2.91 11.82
C LYS A 66 16.00 -2.22 10.57
N ASN A 67 14.94 -2.76 9.97
CA ASN A 67 14.38 -2.29 8.72
C ASN A 67 13.06 -1.57 8.95
N THR A 68 13.02 -0.30 8.57
CA THR A 68 11.77 0.43 8.37
C THR A 68 11.29 0.16 6.95
N PHE A 69 10.00 -0.08 6.77
CA PHE A 69 9.40 -0.25 5.44
C PHE A 69 7.99 0.34 5.40
N ILE A 70 7.50 0.63 4.20
CA ILE A 70 6.10 1.03 4.01
C ILE A 70 5.30 -0.18 3.53
N GLU A 71 4.31 -0.59 4.31
CA GLU A 71 3.32 -1.57 3.87
C GLU A 71 2.20 -0.86 3.09
N VAL A 72 1.92 -1.32 1.88
CA VAL A 72 0.70 -0.97 1.14
C VAL A 72 -0.40 -1.91 1.61
N THR A 73 -1.05 -1.57 2.73
CA THR A 73 -2.04 -2.44 3.38
C THR A 73 -3.26 -2.67 2.49
N ILE A 74 -3.67 -1.65 1.74
CA ILE A 74 -4.71 -1.78 0.73
C ILE A 74 -4.51 -0.74 -0.36
N ALA A 75 -4.78 -1.13 -1.60
CA ALA A 75 -4.89 -0.23 -2.74
C ALA A 75 -6.12 -0.60 -3.57
N SER A 76 -6.97 0.37 -3.85
CA SER A 76 -8.10 0.23 -4.76
C SER A 76 -8.01 1.30 -5.84
N CYS A 77 -8.20 0.91 -7.09
CA CYS A 77 -8.10 1.78 -8.25
C CYS A 77 -9.02 1.24 -9.35
N HIS A 78 -9.88 2.11 -9.86
CA HIS A 78 -10.84 1.75 -10.92
C HIS A 78 -10.38 2.25 -12.31
N GLY A 79 -9.40 3.16 -12.36
CA GLY A 79 -8.89 3.75 -13.61
C GLY A 79 -7.79 2.94 -14.33
N GLY A 80 -7.45 1.75 -13.84
CA GLY A 80 -6.37 0.93 -14.39
C GLY A 80 -4.96 1.49 -14.12
N ASN A 81 -3.93 0.68 -14.42
CA ASN A 81 -2.50 1.05 -14.28
C ASN A 81 -2.10 1.66 -12.92
N ALA A 82 -2.77 1.24 -11.83
CA ALA A 82 -2.54 1.73 -10.48
C ALA A 82 -1.07 1.66 -10.06
N VAL A 83 -0.37 0.58 -10.45
CA VAL A 83 1.06 0.40 -10.16
C VAL A 83 1.86 1.56 -10.73
N GLN A 84 1.78 1.83 -12.04
CA GLN A 84 2.54 2.93 -12.65
C GLN A 84 2.20 4.29 -12.06
N ARG A 85 0.92 4.52 -11.74
CA ARG A 85 0.43 5.84 -11.30
C ARG A 85 0.70 6.13 -9.82
N TYR A 86 0.59 5.12 -8.97
CA TYR A 86 0.73 5.28 -7.52
C TYR A 86 2.16 4.98 -7.06
N LEU A 87 2.88 4.03 -7.69
CA LEU A 87 4.18 3.57 -7.23
C LEU A 87 5.23 4.68 -7.14
N ARG A 88 5.33 5.56 -8.15
CA ARG A 88 6.28 6.69 -8.09
C ARG A 88 6.05 7.58 -6.87
N HIS A 89 4.79 7.84 -6.53
CA HIS A 89 4.44 8.65 -5.38
C HIS A 89 4.70 7.90 -4.06
N ILE A 90 4.36 6.61 -4.00
CA ILE A 90 4.63 5.77 -2.82
C ILE A 90 6.14 5.65 -2.57
N ILE A 91 6.98 5.50 -3.61
CA ILE A 91 8.45 5.51 -3.52
C ILE A 91 8.94 6.82 -2.89
N ARG A 92 8.43 7.96 -3.33
CA ARG A 92 8.79 9.26 -2.75
C ARG A 92 8.43 9.33 -1.27
N LEU A 93 7.22 8.93 -0.89
CA LEU A 93 6.78 8.92 0.50
C LEU A 93 7.61 7.96 1.37
N ALA A 94 7.91 6.78 0.83
CA ALA A 94 8.71 5.77 1.52
C ALA A 94 10.14 6.27 1.76
N ARG A 95 10.75 6.95 0.77
CA ARG A 95 12.04 7.64 0.94
C ARG A 95 11.99 8.73 2.02
N CYS A 96 10.94 9.56 2.03
CA CYS A 96 10.77 10.56 3.10
C CYS A 96 10.65 9.93 4.50
N GLY A 97 10.15 8.70 4.60
CA GLY A 97 10.06 7.93 5.84
C GLY A 97 11.29 7.06 6.15
N ASN A 98 12.41 7.23 5.43
CA ASN A 98 13.61 6.39 5.55
C ASN A 98 13.33 4.87 5.47
N ALA A 99 12.37 4.49 4.63
CA ALA A 99 12.05 3.09 4.41
C ALA A 99 13.10 2.43 3.50
N SER A 100 13.50 1.21 3.83
CA SER A 100 14.39 0.38 3.00
C SER A 100 13.65 -0.22 1.80
N PHE A 101 12.34 -0.48 1.94
CA PHE A 101 11.50 -1.03 0.89
C PHE A 101 10.02 -0.68 1.09
N ILE A 102 9.24 -0.94 0.04
CA ILE A 102 7.79 -0.99 0.08
C ILE A 102 7.37 -2.46 0.02
N GLU A 103 6.40 -2.89 0.82
CA GLU A 103 5.89 -4.27 0.84
C GLU A 103 4.37 -4.29 0.62
N PHE A 104 3.88 -5.31 -0.07
CA PHE A 104 2.48 -5.72 0.03
C PHE A 104 2.32 -7.21 -0.22
N ALA A 105 1.18 -7.75 0.21
CA ALA A 105 0.83 -9.16 0.03
C ALA A 105 -0.43 -9.30 -0.84
N THR A 106 -0.48 -10.29 -1.72
CA THR A 106 -1.68 -10.55 -2.54
C THR A 106 -1.87 -12.01 -2.93
N ALA A 107 -3.13 -12.46 -2.99
CA ALA A 107 -3.52 -13.73 -3.62
C ALA A 107 -3.69 -13.61 -5.15
N ARG A 108 -3.67 -12.39 -5.71
CA ARG A 108 -3.94 -12.13 -7.12
C ARG A 108 -2.76 -12.59 -7.99
N ARG A 109 -2.84 -13.82 -8.50
CA ARG A 109 -1.83 -14.41 -9.41
C ARG A 109 -1.54 -13.57 -10.65
N GLY A 110 -2.50 -12.75 -11.10
CA GLY A 110 -2.31 -11.82 -12.22
C GLY A 110 -1.19 -10.81 -11.98
N PHE A 111 -0.87 -10.51 -10.72
CA PHE A 111 0.25 -9.62 -10.38
C PHE A 111 1.61 -10.25 -10.70
N ASN A 112 1.73 -11.58 -10.69
CA ASN A 112 3.02 -12.28 -10.90
C ASN A 112 3.71 -11.92 -12.22
N LYS A 113 2.93 -11.59 -13.26
CA LYS A 113 3.48 -11.18 -14.57
C LYS A 113 3.87 -9.69 -14.60
N ILE A 114 3.17 -8.85 -13.85
CA ILE A 114 3.30 -7.39 -13.89
C ILE A 114 4.31 -6.87 -12.86
N ALA A 115 4.44 -7.56 -11.72
CA ALA A 115 5.33 -7.18 -10.63
C ALA A 115 6.78 -6.95 -11.09
N PRO A 116 7.43 -7.91 -11.79
CA PRO A 116 8.84 -7.77 -12.13
C PRO A 116 9.10 -6.64 -13.13
N LEU A 117 8.12 -6.37 -14.01
CA LEU A 117 8.17 -5.26 -14.98
C LEU A 117 8.16 -3.87 -14.29
N HIS A 118 7.81 -3.83 -13.00
CA HIS A 118 7.76 -2.62 -12.19
C HIS A 118 8.71 -2.68 -10.98
N GLY A 119 9.78 -3.48 -11.06
CA GLY A 119 10.83 -3.50 -10.03
C GLY A 119 10.45 -4.22 -8.73
N TRP A 120 9.32 -4.92 -8.70
CA TRP A 120 8.94 -5.73 -7.55
C TRP A 120 9.65 -7.07 -7.55
N VAL A 121 10.16 -7.46 -6.39
CA VAL A 121 10.81 -8.74 -6.14
C VAL A 121 9.89 -9.60 -5.27
N ARG A 122 9.65 -10.85 -5.67
CA ARG A 122 8.92 -11.81 -4.84
C ARG A 122 9.79 -12.15 -3.62
N SER A 123 9.29 -11.89 -2.42
CA SER A 123 10.08 -12.01 -1.17
C SER A 123 9.61 -13.11 -0.23
N GLY A 124 8.53 -13.82 -0.57
CA GLY A 124 8.05 -14.97 0.20
C GLY A 124 6.55 -15.15 0.09
N GLU A 125 6.00 -15.92 1.02
CA GLU A 125 4.57 -16.11 1.19
C GLU A 125 4.19 -16.01 2.68
N ARG A 126 3.02 -15.45 2.96
CA ARG A 126 2.42 -15.35 4.30
C ARG A 126 0.93 -15.57 4.16
N ASP A 127 0.39 -16.54 4.91
CA ASP A 127 -1.04 -16.87 4.90
C ASP A 127 -1.62 -17.11 3.49
N ASN A 128 -0.87 -17.84 2.64
CA ASN A 128 -1.17 -18.08 1.22
C ASN A 128 -1.17 -16.83 0.32
N LEU A 129 -0.69 -15.69 0.81
CA LEU A 129 -0.48 -14.48 0.03
C LEU A 129 0.98 -14.41 -0.42
N THR A 130 1.22 -14.09 -1.69
CA THR A 130 2.56 -13.80 -2.17
C THR A 130 3.00 -12.41 -1.70
N ILE A 131 4.14 -12.33 -1.04
CA ILE A 131 4.76 -11.08 -0.61
C ILE A 131 5.64 -10.53 -1.73
N TRP A 132 5.44 -9.25 -2.05
CA TRP A 132 6.23 -8.49 -3.00
C TRP A 132 6.91 -7.31 -2.32
N ARG A 133 8.19 -7.12 -2.60
CA ARG A 133 8.96 -5.96 -2.12
C ARG A 133 9.50 -5.15 -3.28
N HIS A 134 9.37 -3.83 -3.17
CA HIS A 134 10.08 -2.89 -4.02
C HIS A 134 11.16 -2.23 -3.17
N PHE A 135 12.41 -2.64 -3.38
CA PHE A 135 13.54 -2.05 -2.66
C PHE A 135 13.75 -0.62 -3.12
N LEU A 136 14.03 0.27 -2.18
CA LEU A 136 14.43 1.62 -2.48
C LEU A 136 15.95 1.59 -2.53
N GLU A 137 16.55 1.78 -3.71
CA GLU A 137 17.99 1.93 -3.79
C GLU A 137 18.43 3.03 -2.81
N VAL A 138 19.48 2.74 -2.05
CA VAL A 138 20.21 3.77 -1.31
C VAL A 138 20.89 4.61 -2.38
N ASP A 139 20.44 5.84 -2.58
CA ASP A 139 21.21 6.80 -3.38
C ASP A 139 22.57 6.93 -2.66
N HIS A 140 23.60 6.27 -3.20
CA HIS A 140 24.99 6.56 -2.86
C HIS A 140 25.34 7.91 -3.52
N GLY A 141 24.81 8.99 -2.94
CA GLY A 141 25.26 10.35 -3.18
C GLY A 141 26.59 10.61 -2.50
#